data_AF-A0A3C1Y9P0-F1
#
_entry.id   AF-A0A3C1Y9P0-F1
#
_cell.length_a   1.000
_cell.length_b   1.000
_cell.length_c   1.000
_cell.angle_alpha   90.00
_cell.angle_beta   90.00
_cell.angle_gamma   90.00
#
_symmetry.space_group_name_H-M   'P 1'
#
loop_
_entity.id
_entity.type
_entity.pdbx_description
1 polymer ?
#
loop_
_entity_poly.entity_id
_entity_poly.type
_entity_poly.pdbx_seq_one_letter_code
_entity_poly.pdbx_strand_id
1 'polypeptide(L)' 'LQVLDEGRLTDSLGRRVDFKNTLIILTSNIGTRQLKDFGSGVGFNTRPADKEKEYADSVIQKALSRAFAPEFLNRVDDI' A
#
# COMPACT_ATOMS: atom_id res chain seq x y z
N LEU A 1 9.15 10.23 6.44
CA LEU A 1 10.08 9.13 6.77
C LEU A 1 10.40 9.09 8.26
N GLN A 2 10.79 10.21 8.89
CA GLN A 2 11.04 10.28 10.36
C GLN A 2 10.01 9.59 11.27
N VAL A 3 8.70 9.68 10.97
CA VAL A 3 7.68 8.99 11.78
C VAL A 3 7.79 7.46 11.67
N LEU A 4 8.02 6.94 10.47
CA LEU A 4 8.14 5.51 10.21
C LEU A 4 9.53 4.97 10.62
N ASP A 5 10.57 5.81 10.59
CA ASP A 5 11.94 5.45 10.96
C ASP A 5 12.20 5.56 12.46
N GLU A 6 11.90 6.72 13.03
CA GLU A 6 12.29 7.10 14.40
C GLU A 6 11.13 6.97 15.39
N GLY A 7 9.91 6.75 14.89
CA GLY A 7 8.69 6.77 15.71
C GLY A 7 8.44 8.14 16.33
N ARG A 8 8.93 9.24 15.73
CA ARG A 8 8.81 10.59 16.29
C ARG A 8 8.59 11.64 15.21
N LEU A 9 7.85 12.69 15.57
CA LEU A 9 7.65 13.87 14.73
C LEU A 9 7.79 15.12 15.60
N THR A 10 8.47 16.14 15.09
CA THR A 10 8.37 17.49 15.65
C THR A 10 7.44 18.30 14.76
N ASP A 11 6.38 18.87 15.33
CA ASP A 11 5.46 19.70 14.57
C ASP A 11 6.01 21.13 14.34
N SER A 12 5.26 21.96 13.62
CA SER A 12 5.65 23.34 13.31
C SER A 12 5.70 24.28 14.52
N LEU A 13 5.15 23.87 15.67
CA LEU A 13 5.18 24.61 16.94
C LEU A 13 6.29 24.10 17.87
N GLY A 14 7.14 23.17 17.39
CA GLY A 14 8.25 22.59 18.15
C GLY A 14 7.84 21.50 19.13
N ARG A 15 6.59 21.02 19.09
CA ARG A 15 6.14 19.93 19.96
C ARG A 15 6.64 18.60 19.40
N ARG A 16 7.25 17.80 20.26
CA ARG A 16 7.68 16.43 19.94
C ARG A 16 6.55 15.45 20.24
N VAL A 17 6.15 14.69 19.23
CA VAL A 17 5.12 13.65 19.30
C VAL A 17 5.81 12.30 19.13
N ASP A 18 5.45 11.34 20.00
CA ASP A 18 5.96 9.97 19.96
C ASP A 18 4.90 9.03 19.35
N PHE A 19 5.34 8.19 18.41
CA PHE A 19 4.54 7.23 17.63
C PHE A 19 4.98 5.78 17.89
N LYS A 20 5.92 5.52 18.82
CA LYS A 20 6.42 4.16 19.09
C LYS A 20 5.34 3.17 19.54
N ASN A 21 4.24 3.67 20.07
CA ASN A 21 3.12 2.85 20.54
C ASN A 21 1.82 3.16 19.77
N THR A 22 1.97 3.44 18.48
CA THR A 22 0.89 3.86 17.59
C THR A 22 0.85 2.98 16.35
N LEU A 23 -0.33 2.47 16.00
CA LEU A 23 -0.56 1.82 14.71
C LEU A 23 -0.82 2.89 13.64
N ILE A 24 0.03 2.92 12.63
CA ILE A 24 -0.13 3.84 11.49
C ILE A 24 -0.81 3.08 10.37
N ILE A 25 -2.03 3.48 10.03
CA ILE A 25 -2.79 2.92 8.91
C ILE A 25 -2.79 3.92 7.77
N LEU A 26 -2.33 3.49 6.61
CA LEU A 26 -2.27 4.28 5.39
C LEU A 26 -3.23 3.69 4.37
N THR A 27 -4.05 4.53 3.74
CA THR A 27 -5.02 4.11 2.73
C THR A 27 -4.74 4.83 1.41
N SER A 28 -4.86 4.11 0.30
CA SER A 28 -4.69 4.69 -1.03
C SER A 28 -5.65 4.08 -2.03
N ASN A 29 -6.06 4.87 -3.02
CA ASN A 29 -6.89 4.43 -4.14
C ASN A 29 -6.07 3.88 -5.32
N ILE A 30 -4.77 3.63 -5.13
CA ILE A 30 -3.87 3.08 -6.15
C ILE A 30 -4.31 1.67 -6.57
N GLY A 31 -4.19 1.34 -7.87
CA GLY A 31 -4.52 0.01 -8.39
C GLY A 31 -6.02 -0.24 -8.62
N THR A 32 -6.89 0.64 -8.13
CA THR A 32 -8.36 0.47 -8.20
C THR A 32 -8.91 0.34 -9.62
N ARG A 33 -8.33 1.02 -10.61
CA ARG A 33 -8.77 0.93 -12.01
C ARG A 33 -8.38 -0.41 -12.64
N GLN A 34 -7.14 -0.84 -12.44
CA GLN A 34 -6.65 -2.10 -13.00
C GLN A 34 -7.36 -3.33 -12.40
N LEU A 35 -7.77 -3.25 -11.12
CA LEU A 35 -8.58 -4.28 -10.48
C LEU A 35 -10.03 -4.30 -11.00
N LYS A 36 -10.61 -3.14 -11.34
CA LYS A 36 -11.97 -3.06 -11.91
C LYS A 36 -12.06 -3.65 -13.31
N ASP A 37 -11.04 -3.42 -14.13
CA ASP A 37 -11.00 -3.94 -15.51
C ASP A 37 -10.94 -5.48 -15.54
N PHE A 38 -10.45 -6.12 -14.47
CA PHE A 38 -10.42 -7.58 -14.31
C PHE A 38 -11.83 -8.20 -14.11
N GLY A 39 -12.72 -7.52 -13.39
CA GLY A 39 -14.07 -8.01 -13.09
C GLY A 39 -15.07 -7.94 -14.25
N SER A 40 -14.71 -7.34 -15.38
CA SER A 40 -15.62 -7.10 -16.53
C SER A 40 -15.31 -7.94 -17.79
N GLY A 41 -14.29 -8.80 -17.73
CA GLY A 41 -13.90 -9.67 -18.85
C GLY A 41 -14.81 -10.89 -19.00
N VAL A 42 -15.70 -10.85 -20.00
CA VAL A 42 -16.56 -11.96 -20.46
C VAL A 42 -15.72 -13.20 -20.78
N GLY A 43 -15.94 -14.31 -20.06
CA GLY A 43 -15.39 -15.63 -20.40
C GLY A 43 -15.40 -16.60 -19.22
N PHE A 44 -16.30 -17.58 -19.25
CA PHE A 44 -16.41 -18.68 -18.29
C PHE A 44 -15.10 -19.46 -18.18
N ASN A 45 -14.28 -19.09 -17.21
CA ASN A 45 -13.31 -19.95 -16.54
C ASN A 45 -12.98 -19.24 -15.24
N THR A 46 -13.70 -19.60 -14.17
CA THR A 46 -13.31 -19.23 -12.80
C THR A 46 -11.88 -19.70 -12.60
N ARG A 47 -10.92 -18.77 -12.71
CA ARG A 47 -9.55 -19.06 -12.30
C ARG A 47 -9.62 -19.46 -10.82
N PRO A 48 -8.81 -20.43 -10.37
CA PRO A 48 -8.71 -20.74 -8.95
C PRO A 48 -8.50 -19.45 -8.17
N ALA A 49 -9.19 -19.27 -7.04
CA ALA A 49 -9.14 -18.04 -6.23
C ALA A 49 -7.69 -17.60 -5.91
N ASP A 50 -6.78 -18.57 -5.79
CA ASP A 50 -5.35 -18.31 -5.57
C ASP A 50 -4.69 -17.52 -6.72
N LYS A 51 -5.06 -17.81 -7.98
CA LYS A 51 -4.53 -17.12 -9.16
C LYS A 51 -5.10 -15.72 -9.33
N GLU A 52 -6.27 -15.46 -8.79
CA GLU A 52 -6.89 -14.13 -8.76
C GLU A 52 -6.20 -13.24 -7.73
N LYS A 53 -5.93 -13.78 -6.53
CA LYS A 53 -5.17 -13.08 -5.49
C LYS A 53 -3.76 -12.72 -5.95
N GLU A 54 -3.01 -13.68 -6.49
CA GLU A 54 -1.65 -13.44 -6.97
C GLU A 54 -1.58 -12.35 -8.06
N TYR A 55 -2.57 -12.33 -8.96
CA TYR A 55 -2.68 -11.28 -9.97
C TYR A 55 -2.99 -9.92 -9.34
N ALA A 56 -3.95 -9.84 -8.42
CA ALA A 56 -4.30 -8.61 -7.72
C ALA A 56 -3.09 -8.03 -6.96
N ASP A 57 -2.38 -8.88 -6.22
CA ASP A 57 -1.16 -8.51 -5.49
C ASP A 57 -0.10 -7.96 -6.45
N SER A 58 0.12 -8.60 -7.61
CA SER A 58 1.07 -8.13 -8.62
C SER A 58 0.71 -6.75 -9.21
N VAL A 59 -0.59 -6.49 -9.41
CA VAL A 59 -1.11 -5.22 -9.92
C VAL A 59 -0.92 -4.12 -8.87
N ILE A 60 -1.25 -4.41 -7.61
CA ILE A 60 -1.08 -3.50 -6.49
C ILE A 60 0.41 -3.16 -6.31
N GLN A 61 1.29 -4.17 -6.25
CA GLN A 61 2.74 -3.99 -6.10
C GLN A 61 3.33 -3.12 -7.22
N LYS A 62 2.95 -3.38 -8.48
CA LYS A 62 3.39 -2.58 -9.62
C LYS A 62 2.90 -1.14 -9.56
N ALA A 63 1.68 -0.93 -9.10
CA ALA A 63 1.09 0.40 -8.97
C ALA A 63 1.72 1.19 -7.81
N LEU A 64 2.00 0.54 -6.68
CA LEU A 64 2.70 1.12 -5.53
C LEU A 64 4.13 1.51 -5.88
N SER A 65 4.87 0.62 -6.56
CA SER A 65 6.25 0.87 -7.00
C SER A 65 6.37 2.03 -7.99
N ARG A 66 5.28 2.37 -8.71
CA ARG A 66 5.23 3.55 -9.59
C ARG A 66 4.88 4.82 -8.85
N ALA A 67 4.07 4.73 -7.79
CA ALA A 67 3.54 5.89 -7.08
C ALA A 67 4.46 6.34 -5.93
N PHE A 68 5.18 5.41 -5.30
CA PHE A 68 6.02 5.67 -4.15
C PHE A 68 7.47 5.28 -4.41
N ALA A 69 8.38 6.00 -3.77
CA ALA A 69 9.80 5.66 -3.80
C ALA A 69 10.05 4.34 -3.04
N PRO A 70 11.04 3.53 -3.46
CA PRO A 70 11.41 2.29 -2.77
C PRO A 70 11.75 2.51 -1.29
N GLU A 71 12.35 3.66 -0.95
CA GLU A 71 12.65 4.02 0.43
C GLU A 71 11.40 4.03 1.32
N PHE A 72 10.29 4.58 0.83
CA PHE A 72 9.03 4.61 1.57
C PHE A 72 8.43 3.22 1.71
N LEU A 73 8.43 2.43 0.62
CA LEU A 73 7.89 1.06 0.63
C LEU A 73 8.65 0.16 1.60
N ASN A 74 9.97 0.35 1.72
CA ASN A 74 10.81 -0.37 2.68
C ASN A 74 10.54 -0.01 4.16
N ARG A 75 9.64 0.93 4.44
CA ARG A 75 9.22 1.34 5.79
C ARG A 75 7.78 0.96 6.14
N VAL A 76 7.11 0.23 5.25
CA VAL A 76 5.77 -0.31 5.47
C VAL A 76 5.91 -1.81 5.64
N ASP A 77 5.45 -2.33 6.79
CA ASP A 77 5.62 -3.75 7.13
C ASP A 77 4.73 -4.69 6.30
N ASP A 78 3.47 -4.30 6.08
CA ASP A 78 2.47 -5.11 5.37
C ASP A 78 1.61 -4.23 4.44
N ILE A 79 1.22 -4.79 3.28
CA ILE A 79 0.54 -4.09 2.18
C ILE A 79 -0.68 -4.88 1.72
#